data_AF-A0A163RFQ2-F1
#
_entry.id   AF-A0A163RFQ2-F1
#
_cell.length_a   1.000
_cell.length_b   1.000
_cell.length_c   1.000
_cell.angle_alpha   90.00
_cell.angle_beta   90.00
_cell.angle_gamma   90.00
#
_symmetry.space_group_name_H-M   'P 1'
#
loop_
_entity.id
_entity.type
_entity.pdbx_description
1 polymer ?
#
loop_
_entity_poly.entity_id
_entity_poly.type
_entity_poly.pdbx_seq_one_letter_code
_entity_poly.pdbx_strand_id
1 'polypeptide(L)'
;MRTAATIKLFPAEMSMVRRSTRLLSNHLKGWNKRLFDSTTLKRVNESSGTLVMDGMELKDVARALRKQGWFFYNSGHKAEAKIYFELAQWIKEQRTQFQQENGPKIKTAASAGTLTAAIV
;
A
#
# COMPACT_ATOMS: atom_id res chain seq x y z
N MET A 1 6.82 12.63 14.39
CA MET A 1 6.69 11.52 13.42
C MET A 1 5.24 11.47 12.99
N ARG A 2 4.96 11.55 11.68
CA ARG A 2 3.59 11.39 11.19
C ARG A 2 3.25 9.90 11.22
N THR A 3 2.09 9.56 11.76
CA THR A 3 1.63 8.16 11.87
C THR A 3 0.88 7.70 10.62
N ALA A 4 0.46 8.63 9.77
CA ALA A 4 -0.25 8.38 8.52
C ALA A 4 0.21 9.35 7.41
N ALA A 5 0.13 8.88 6.17
CA ALA A 5 0.26 9.67 4.97
C ALA A 5 -1.10 10.22 4.55
N THR A 6 -1.12 11.45 4.03
CA THR A 6 -2.32 12.08 3.50
C THR A 6 -2.24 12.09 1.97
N ILE A 7 -3.15 11.38 1.32
CA ILE A 7 -3.19 11.22 -0.14
C ILE A 7 -4.51 11.78 -0.65
N LYS A 8 -4.44 12.81 -1.50
CA LYS A 8 -5.62 13.36 -2.17
C LYS A 8 -5.80 12.66 -3.51
N LEU A 9 -7.02 12.18 -3.76
CA LEU A 9 -7.39 11.47 -4.98
C LEU A 9 -8.50 12.23 -5.72
N PHE A 10 -8.51 12.11 -7.05
CA PHE A 10 -9.65 12.53 -7.84
C PHE A 10 -10.86 11.62 -7.57
N PRO A 11 -12.10 12.10 -7.81
CA PRO A 11 -13.31 11.28 -7.59
C PRO A 11 -13.30 9.93 -8.32
N ALA A 12 -12.72 9.88 -9.53
CA ALA A 12 -12.57 8.66 -10.31
C ALA A 12 -11.61 7.65 -9.63
N GLU A 13 -10.43 8.12 -9.21
CA GLU A 13 -9.43 7.29 -8.51
C GLU A 13 -9.98 6.77 -7.17
N MET A 14 -10.68 7.62 -6.42
CA MET A 14 -11.33 7.23 -5.18
C MET A 14 -12.38 6.12 -5.41
N SER A 15 -13.13 6.21 -6.52
CA SER A 15 -14.09 5.17 -6.92
C SER A 15 -13.38 3.86 -7.30
N MET A 16 -12.24 3.93 -7.98
CA MET A 16 -11.39 2.77 -8.29
C MET A 16 -10.86 2.11 -7.02
N VAL A 17 -10.38 2.89 -6.04
CA VAL A 17 -9.90 2.40 -4.75
C VAL A 17 -11.02 1.69 -3.99
N ARG A 18 -12.22 2.30 -3.89
CA ARG A 18 -13.38 1.68 -3.24
C ARG A 18 -13.77 0.36 -3.88
N ARG A 19 -13.87 0.32 -5.22
CA ARG A 19 -14.22 -0.90 -5.95
C ARG A 19 -13.18 -2.00 -5.73
N SER A 20 -11.90 -1.65 -5.86
CA SER A 20 -10.80 -2.61 -5.77
C SER A 20 -10.66 -3.19 -4.36
N THR A 21 -10.79 -2.35 -3.32
CA THR A 21 -10.69 -2.80 -1.93
C THR A 21 -11.87 -3.67 -1.52
N ARG A 22 -13.08 -3.37 -2.02
CA ARG A 22 -14.24 -4.26 -1.86
C ARG A 22 -14.04 -5.60 -2.55
N LEU A 23 -13.52 -5.61 -3.79
CA LEU A 23 -13.19 -6.85 -4.48
C LEU A 23 -12.16 -7.66 -3.68
N LEU A 24 -11.08 -7.03 -3.24
CA LEU A 24 -10.06 -7.71 -2.43
C LEU A 24 -10.65 -8.31 -1.15
N SER A 25 -11.45 -7.55 -0.42
CA SER A 25 -12.15 -7.99 0.80
C SER A 25 -13.01 -9.24 0.56
N ASN A 26 -13.69 -9.34 -0.58
CA ASN A 26 -14.51 -10.52 -0.93
C ASN A 26 -13.67 -11.78 -1.18
N HIS A 27 -12.40 -11.63 -1.54
CA HIS A 27 -11.49 -12.75 -1.76
C HIS A 27 -10.69 -13.15 -0.51
N LEU A 28 -10.65 -12.30 0.52
CA LEU A 28 -10.01 -12.63 1.79
C LEU A 28 -10.94 -13.53 2.62
N LYS A 29 -10.35 -14.35 3.50
CA LYS A 29 -11.10 -15.24 4.40
C LYS A 29 -10.52 -15.17 5.82
N GLY A 30 -11.33 -15.58 6.80
CA GLY A 30 -10.93 -15.68 8.21
C GLY A 30 -10.39 -14.37 8.79
N TRP A 31 -9.33 -14.46 9.58
CA TRP A 31 -8.74 -13.33 10.29
C TRP A 31 -8.21 -12.24 9.34
N ASN A 32 -7.65 -12.62 8.19
CA ASN A 32 -7.14 -11.66 7.20
C ASN A 32 -8.24 -10.77 6.65
N LYS A 33 -9.44 -11.32 6.42
CA LYS A 33 -10.61 -10.53 6.01
C LYS A 33 -11.03 -9.58 7.12
N ARG A 34 -11.18 -10.10 8.35
CA ARG A 34 -11.60 -9.29 9.50
C ARG A 34 -10.66 -8.11 9.74
N LEU A 35 -9.35 -8.36 9.71
CA LEU A 35 -8.34 -7.31 9.88
C LEU A 35 -8.46 -6.26 8.78
N PHE A 36 -8.41 -6.67 7.51
CA PHE A 36 -8.53 -5.77 6.36
C PHE A 36 -9.82 -4.95 6.37
N ASP A 37 -10.94 -5.57 6.73
CA ASP A 37 -12.24 -4.93 6.77
C ASP A 37 -12.30 -3.86 7.87
N SER A 38 -11.77 -4.18 9.05
CA SER A 38 -11.75 -3.27 10.22
C SER A 38 -10.78 -2.09 10.08
N THR A 39 -9.76 -2.21 9.23
CA THR A 39 -8.73 -1.18 9.03
C THR A 39 -8.91 -0.50 7.68
N THR A 40 -8.37 -1.10 6.61
CA THR A 40 -8.25 -0.49 5.29
C THR A 40 -9.62 -0.22 4.66
N LEU A 41 -10.53 -1.21 4.66
CA LEU A 41 -11.83 -1.04 4.01
C LEU A 41 -12.69 0.02 4.72
N LYS A 42 -12.74 -0.04 6.05
CA LYS A 42 -13.43 0.97 6.86
C LYS A 42 -12.94 2.37 6.51
N ARG A 43 -11.62 2.57 6.51
CA ARG A 43 -11.01 3.88 6.25
C ARG A 43 -11.26 4.39 4.84
N VAL A 44 -11.21 3.51 3.83
CA VAL A 44 -11.58 3.85 2.45
C VAL A 44 -13.05 4.29 2.35
N ASN A 45 -13.96 3.65 3.08
CA ASN A 45 -15.39 3.97 3.03
C ASN A 45 -15.69 5.30 3.73
N GLU A 46 -15.00 5.60 4.84
CA GLU A 46 -15.16 6.85 5.59
C GLU A 46 -14.50 8.06 4.90
N SER A 47 -13.60 7.83 3.93
CA SER A 47 -12.86 8.89 3.25
C SER A 47 -13.68 9.58 2.14
N SER A 48 -13.63 10.91 2.09
CA SER A 48 -14.31 11.77 1.09
C SER A 48 -13.34 12.36 0.05
N GLY A 49 -12.47 11.52 -0.53
CA GLY A 49 -11.51 11.92 -1.57
C GLY A 49 -10.09 12.21 -1.05
N THR A 50 -9.91 12.24 0.26
CA THR A 50 -8.58 12.25 0.89
C THR A 50 -8.44 11.00 1.75
N LEU A 51 -7.41 10.19 1.49
CA LEU A 51 -7.03 9.04 2.30
C LEU A 51 -5.99 9.47 3.33
N VAL A 52 -6.24 9.19 4.61
CA VAL A 52 -5.25 9.40 5.69
C VAL A 52 -4.85 8.05 6.22
N MET A 53 -3.79 7.44 5.68
CA MET A 53 -3.50 6.02 5.87
C MET A 53 -2.08 5.73 6.32
N ASP A 54 -1.90 4.67 7.10
CA ASP A 54 -0.57 4.19 7.45
C ASP A 54 0.11 3.41 6.31
N GLY A 55 1.38 3.04 6.50
CA GLY A 55 2.15 2.33 5.49
C GLY A 55 1.64 0.91 5.17
N MET A 56 0.86 0.28 6.06
CA MET A 56 0.25 -1.03 5.83
C MET A 56 -1.05 -0.89 5.04
N GLU A 57 -1.90 0.06 5.42
CA GLU A 57 -3.15 0.38 4.70
C GLU A 57 -2.84 0.79 3.25
N LEU A 58 -1.82 1.61 3.02
CA LEU A 58 -1.39 1.96 1.66
C LEU A 58 -0.91 0.76 0.85
N LYS A 59 -0.21 -0.19 1.49
CA LYS A 59 0.20 -1.45 0.85
C LYS A 59 -1.02 -2.26 0.44
N ASP A 60 -2.03 -2.31 1.31
CA ASP A 60 -3.28 -3.02 1.07
C ASP A 60 -4.12 -2.39 -0.05
N VAL A 61 -4.18 -1.07 -0.13
CA VAL A 61 -4.82 -0.36 -1.26
C VAL A 61 -4.08 -0.64 -2.58
N ALA A 62 -2.75 -0.54 -2.60
CA ALA A 62 -1.97 -0.85 -3.79
C ALA A 62 -2.14 -2.32 -4.24
N ARG A 63 -2.23 -3.26 -3.28
CA ARG A 63 -2.53 -4.67 -3.55
C ARG A 63 -3.92 -4.84 -4.17
N ALA A 64 -4.92 -4.15 -3.63
CA ALA A 64 -6.29 -4.19 -4.13
C ALA A 64 -6.38 -3.71 -5.59
N LEU A 65 -5.78 -2.55 -5.88
CA LEU A 65 -5.74 -1.98 -7.23
C LEU A 65 -5.02 -2.89 -8.22
N ARG A 66 -3.86 -3.45 -7.85
CA ARG A 66 -3.16 -4.43 -8.71
C ARG A 66 -4.03 -5.65 -9.01
N LYS A 67 -4.76 -6.17 -8.02
CA LYS A 67 -5.67 -7.31 -8.23
C LYS A 67 -6.77 -6.97 -9.23
N GLN A 68 -7.36 -5.79 -9.13
CA GLN A 68 -8.36 -5.31 -10.09
C GLN A 68 -7.75 -5.10 -11.48
N GLY A 69 -6.53 -4.57 -11.58
CA GLY A 69 -5.80 -4.45 -12.84
C GLY A 69 -5.58 -5.80 -13.51
N TRP A 70 -5.15 -6.82 -12.76
CA TRP A 70 -5.02 -8.19 -13.29
C TRP A 70 -6.35 -8.79 -13.75
N PHE A 71 -7.43 -8.52 -13.04
CA PHE A 71 -8.76 -8.93 -13.47
C PHE A 71 -9.12 -8.34 -14.85
N PHE A 72 -8.91 -7.04 -15.06
CA PHE A 72 -9.15 -6.41 -16.36
C PHE A 72 -8.21 -6.93 -17.44
N TYR A 73 -6.92 -7.10 -17.12
CA TYR A 73 -5.92 -7.60 -18.05
C TYR A 73 -6.30 -8.98 -18.59
N ASN A 74 -6.65 -9.90 -17.69
CA ASN A 74 -7.04 -11.27 -18.03
C ASN A 74 -8.37 -11.33 -18.79
N SER A 75 -9.23 -10.32 -18.62
CA SER A 75 -10.49 -10.19 -19.36
C SER A 75 -10.33 -9.49 -20.72
N GLY A 76 -9.11 -9.18 -21.14
CA GLY A 76 -8.81 -8.51 -22.43
C GLY A 76 -8.87 -6.99 -22.39
N HIS A 77 -9.29 -6.39 -21.27
CA HIS A 77 -9.42 -4.95 -21.06
C HIS A 77 -8.08 -4.32 -20.66
N LYS A 78 -7.10 -4.35 -21.58
CA LYS A 78 -5.71 -3.93 -21.31
C LYS A 78 -5.58 -2.44 -20.99
N ALA A 79 -6.39 -1.58 -21.62
CA ALA A 79 -6.36 -0.14 -21.38
C ALA A 79 -6.80 0.19 -19.95
N GLU A 80 -7.91 -0.39 -19.50
CA GLU A 80 -8.42 -0.25 -18.14
C GLU A 80 -7.42 -0.83 -17.13
N ALA A 81 -6.87 -2.01 -17.41
CA ALA A 81 -5.85 -2.63 -16.56
C ALA A 81 -4.66 -1.71 -16.31
N LYS A 82 -4.18 -1.02 -17.36
CA LYS A 82 -3.06 -0.07 -17.26
C LYS A 82 -3.37 1.04 -16.24
N ILE A 83 -4.56 1.63 -16.28
CA ILE A 83 -4.96 2.69 -15.35
C ILE A 83 -4.92 2.20 -13.89
N TYR A 84 -5.39 0.97 -13.63
CA TYR A 84 -5.30 0.37 -12.28
C TYR A 84 -3.86 0.11 -11.84
N PHE A 85 -2.98 -0.33 -12.75
CA PHE A 85 -1.58 -0.55 -12.43
C PHE A 85 -0.82 0.74 -12.15
N GLU A 86 -1.10 1.80 -12.91
CA GLU A 86 -0.50 3.13 -12.70
C GLU A 86 -0.91 3.70 -11.35
N LEU A 87 -2.21 3.68 -11.03
CA LEU A 87 -2.67 4.16 -9.72
C LEU A 87 -2.09 3.32 -8.57
N ALA A 88 -1.99 2.00 -8.73
CA ALA A 88 -1.36 1.13 -7.72
C ALA A 88 0.13 1.43 -7.53
N GLN A 89 0.84 1.75 -8.61
CA GLN A 89 2.25 2.09 -8.59
C GLN A 89 2.47 3.45 -7.92
N TRP A 90 1.66 4.45 -8.27
CA TRP A 90 1.70 5.76 -7.62
C TRP A 90 1.45 5.68 -6.11
N ILE A 91 0.44 4.92 -5.65
CA ILE A 91 0.19 4.71 -4.20
C ILE A 91 1.39 4.04 -3.52
N LYS A 92 2.07 3.11 -4.19
CA LYS A 92 3.29 2.47 -3.66
C LYS A 92 4.43 3.48 -3.51
N GLU A 93 4.55 4.43 -4.42
CA GLU A 93 5.53 5.53 -4.33
C GLU A 93 5.21 6.45 -3.17
N GLN A 94 3.94 6.86 -3.00
CA GLN A 94 3.49 7.64 -1.84
C GLN A 94 3.81 6.93 -0.51
N ARG A 95 3.58 5.61 -0.44
CA ARG A 95 3.98 4.80 0.72
C ARG A 95 5.49 4.84 0.96
N THR A 96 6.28 4.73 -0.11
CA THR A 96 7.75 4.69 -0.01
C THR A 96 8.28 6.02 0.50
N GLN A 97 7.76 7.14 -0.01
CA GLN A 97 8.08 8.49 0.48
C GLN A 97 7.73 8.63 1.97
N PHE A 98 6.52 8.25 2.36
CA PHE A 98 6.11 8.27 3.77
C PHE A 98 7.04 7.46 4.67
N GLN A 99 7.47 6.26 4.23
CA GLN A 99 8.39 5.41 4.97
C GLN A 99 9.81 5.96 5.01
N GLN A 100 10.30 6.62 3.96
CA GLN A 100 11.62 7.27 3.98
C GLN A 100 11.64 8.47 4.94
N GLU A 101 10.56 9.22 5.00
CA GLU A 101 10.43 10.38 5.88
C GLU A 101 10.26 10.00 7.35
N ASN A 102 9.49 8.93 7.62
CA ASN A 102 9.04 8.59 8.99
C ASN A 102 9.62 7.28 9.52
N GLY A 103 10.28 6.48 8.68
CA GLY A 103 10.85 5.20 9.09
C GLY A 103 12.07 5.35 10.00
N PRO A 104 12.48 4.28 10.69
CA PRO A 104 13.68 4.28 11.50
C PRO A 104 14.89 4.63 10.63
N LYS A 105 15.54 5.76 10.91
CA LYS A 105 16.81 6.11 10.27
C LYS A 105 17.90 5.30 10.96
N ILE A 106 18.09 4.06 10.51
CA ILE A 106 19.21 3.25 10.93
C ILE A 106 20.47 3.98 10.42
N LYS A 107 21.16 4.68 11.32
CA LYS A 107 22.56 5.05 11.06
C LYS A 107 23.26 3.71 10.88
N THR A 108 23.84 3.46 9.71
CA THR A 108 24.66 2.28 9.44
C THR A 108 25.54 2.03 10.67
N ALA A 109 25.24 0.97 11.41
CA ALA A 109 26.11 0.56 12.50
C ALA A 109 27.47 0.28 11.88
N ALA A 110 28.51 0.97 12.36
CA ALA A 110 29.88 0.65 11.97
C ALA A 110 30.05 -0.86 12.14
N SER A 111 30.35 -1.56 11.05
CA SER A 111 30.65 -2.98 11.10
C SER A 111 31.69 -3.20 12.18
N ALA A 112 31.36 -3.98 13.21
CA ALA A 112 32.29 -4.31 14.28
C ALA A 112 33.58 -4.83 13.64
N GLY A 113 34.69 -4.14 13.89
CA GLY A 113 35.98 -4.53 13.35
C GLY A 113 36.28 -5.97 13.75
N THR A 114 36.55 -6.82 12.76
CA THR A 114 36.97 -8.20 12.97
C THR A 114 38.20 -8.19 13.89
N LEU A 115 38.06 -8.70 15.12
CA LEU A 115 39.21 -8.92 15.99
C LEU A 115 40.01 -10.08 15.40
N THR A 116 41.10 -9.77 14.70
CA THR A 116 42.11 -10.76 14.33
C THR A 116 42.73 -11.28 15.62
N ALA A 117 42.42 -12.53 15.99
CA ALA A 117 43.09 -13.19 17.10
C ALA A 117 44.57 -13.40 16.72
N ALA A 118 45.46 -12.57 17.27
CA ALA A 118 46.90 -12.82 17.20
C ALA A 118 47.22 -13.95 18.19
N ILE A 119 47.60 -15.10 17.66
CA ILE A 119 48.27 -16.17 18.40
C ILE A 119 49.76 -15.84 18.34
N VAL A 120 50.36 -15.41 19.46
CA VAL A 120 51.79 -15.59 19.79
C VAL A 120 51.92 -15.80 21.30
#